data_AF-A0A7W2IVZ7-F1
#
_entry.id   AF-A0A7W2IVZ7-F1
#
_cell.length_a   1.000
_cell.length_b   1.000
_cell.length_c   1.000
_cell.angle_alpha   90.00
_cell.angle_beta   90.00
_cell.angle_gamma   90.00
#
_symmetry.space_group_name_H-M   'P 1'
#
loop_
_entity.id
_entity.type
_entity.pdbx_description
1 polymer ?
#
loop_
_entity_poly.entity_id
_entity_poly.type
_entity_poly.pdbx_seq_one_letter_code
_entity_poly.pdbx_strand_id
1 'polypeptide(L)'
;MKIIVLIVFQMKSLLKSYYPELKKSELYKWDTILDFLKSKNIDPKKINCFKEIDELRNVNNAIKHSSISNSRILPNEFKNESQISHENILQFYNRIENSGNNFFNSLYEFIKEDIYYFDEDKINQQVDKIEKTMTPEMAIDFANKILLRYK
;
A
#
# COMPACT_ATOMS: atom_id res chain seq x y z
N MET A 1 3.33 21.81 -5.66
CA MET A 1 2.55 20.72 -5.04
C MET A 1 2.20 19.63 -6.07
N LYS A 2 3.21 18.92 -6.62
CA LYS A 2 3.06 17.79 -7.58
C LYS A 2 3.40 16.42 -6.96
N ILE A 3 4.16 16.42 -5.85
CA ILE A 3 4.77 15.22 -5.24
C ILE A 3 3.73 14.27 -4.62
N ILE A 4 2.75 14.77 -3.85
CA ILE A 4 1.72 13.91 -3.23
C ILE A 4 0.83 13.22 -4.25
N VAL A 5 0.41 13.97 -5.28
CA VAL A 5 -0.44 13.43 -6.34
C VAL A 5 0.30 12.29 -7.06
N LEU A 6 1.61 12.46 -7.28
CA LEU A 6 2.46 11.44 -7.90
C LEU A 6 2.55 10.18 -7.03
N ILE A 7 2.88 10.29 -5.74
CA ILE A 7 3.03 9.14 -4.83
C ILE A 7 1.71 8.40 -4.69
N VAL A 8 0.61 9.10 -4.42
CA VAL A 8 -0.71 8.47 -4.26
C VAL A 8 -1.15 7.79 -5.56
N PHE A 9 -0.85 8.38 -6.71
CA PHE A 9 -1.12 7.77 -8.01
C PHE A 9 -0.27 6.52 -8.26
N GLN A 10 1.04 6.59 -8.00
CA GLN A 10 1.98 5.48 -8.16
C GLN A 10 1.60 4.28 -7.29
N MET A 11 1.21 4.51 -6.02
CA MET A 11 0.75 3.45 -5.13
C MET A 11 -0.49 2.74 -5.67
N LYS A 12 -1.48 3.51 -6.16
CA LYS A 12 -2.68 2.94 -6.76
C LYS A 12 -2.37 2.15 -8.03
N SER A 13 -1.46 2.66 -8.84
CA SER A 13 -1.00 1.97 -10.05
C SER A 13 -0.31 0.65 -9.69
N LEU A 14 0.58 0.67 -8.70
CA LEU A 14 1.29 -0.52 -8.22
C LEU A 14 0.29 -1.59 -7.72
N LEU A 15 -0.60 -1.22 -6.79
CA LEU A 15 -1.59 -2.16 -6.25
C LEU A 15 -2.47 -2.76 -7.35
N LYS A 16 -2.92 -1.94 -8.31
CA LYS A 16 -3.78 -2.43 -9.39
C LYS A 16 -3.06 -3.38 -10.35
N SER A 17 -1.76 -3.22 -10.54
CA SER A 17 -0.97 -4.14 -11.38
C SER A 17 -0.87 -5.53 -10.78
N TYR A 18 -0.88 -5.63 -9.45
CA TYR A 18 -0.69 -6.88 -8.70
C TYR A 18 -2.00 -7.50 -8.19
N TYR A 19 -3.04 -6.68 -8.04
CA TYR A 19 -4.36 -7.09 -7.57
C TYR A 19 -5.45 -6.62 -8.56
N PRO A 20 -5.66 -7.34 -9.68
CA PRO A 20 -6.62 -6.96 -10.72
C PRO A 20 -8.07 -6.88 -10.22
N GLU A 21 -8.39 -7.57 -9.13
CA GLU A 21 -9.71 -7.55 -8.49
C GLU A 21 -10.04 -6.20 -7.82
N LEU A 22 -9.02 -5.38 -7.55
CA LEU A 22 -9.16 -4.12 -6.83
C LEU A 22 -9.85 -3.07 -7.70
N LYS A 23 -11.03 -2.61 -7.28
CA LYS A 23 -11.78 -1.62 -8.07
C LYS A 23 -11.14 -0.25 -7.93
N LYS A 24 -11.08 0.50 -9.03
CA LYS A 24 -10.59 1.89 -9.03
C LYS A 24 -11.39 2.78 -8.06
N SER A 25 -12.67 2.47 -7.87
CA SER A 25 -13.57 3.13 -6.92
C SER A 25 -13.28 2.83 -5.46
N GLU A 26 -12.49 1.80 -5.13
CA GLU A 26 -12.07 1.48 -3.75
C GLU A 26 -10.77 2.22 -3.41
N LEU A 27 -9.94 2.50 -4.42
CA LEU A 27 -8.65 3.17 -4.28
C LEU A 27 -8.74 4.70 -4.06
N TYR A 28 -9.92 5.30 -3.93
CA TYR A 28 -10.03 6.75 -3.73
C TYR A 28 -9.72 7.21 -2.30
N LYS A 29 -10.07 6.39 -1.30
CA LYS A 29 -9.86 6.68 0.13
C LYS A 29 -8.60 5.99 0.63
N TRP A 30 -7.81 6.72 1.42
CA TRP A 30 -6.60 6.17 2.03
C TRP A 30 -6.93 5.00 2.96
N ASP A 31 -7.95 5.14 3.80
CA ASP A 31 -8.32 4.08 4.76
C ASP A 31 -8.71 2.78 4.06
N THR A 32 -9.40 2.88 2.91
CA THR A 32 -9.71 1.71 2.07
C THR A 32 -8.46 1.03 1.53
N ILE A 33 -7.40 1.79 1.23
CA ILE A 33 -6.12 1.23 0.81
C ILE A 33 -5.43 0.52 1.99
N LEU A 34 -5.47 1.11 3.18
CA LEU A 34 -4.91 0.47 4.39
C LEU A 34 -5.65 -0.82 4.74
N ASP A 35 -6.97 -0.82 4.66
CA ASP A 35 -7.80 -1.98 4.94
C ASP A 35 -7.59 -3.08 3.89
N PHE A 36 -7.42 -2.69 2.62
CA PHE A 36 -7.03 -3.62 1.56
C PHE A 36 -5.69 -4.28 1.85
N LEU A 37 -4.64 -3.51 2.19
CA LEU A 37 -3.33 -4.08 2.54
C LEU A 37 -3.42 -5.07 3.70
N LYS A 38 -4.17 -4.72 4.76
CA LYS A 38 -4.40 -5.63 5.89
C LYS A 38 -5.11 -6.91 5.48
N SER A 39 -6.07 -6.84 4.55
CA SER A 39 -6.75 -8.04 4.02
C SER A 39 -5.82 -8.98 3.24
N LYS A 40 -4.65 -8.46 2.80
CA LYS A 40 -3.54 -9.23 2.22
C LYS A 40 -2.47 -9.58 3.25
N ASN A 41 -2.78 -9.48 4.55
CA ASN A 41 -1.83 -9.65 5.66
C ASN A 41 -0.60 -8.71 5.63
N ILE A 42 -0.67 -7.60 4.88
CA ILE A 42 0.37 -6.58 4.84
C ILE A 42 0.02 -5.53 5.89
N ASP A 43 0.82 -5.42 6.95
CA ASP A 43 0.68 -4.35 7.94
C ASP A 43 1.30 -3.05 7.40
N PRO A 44 0.50 -2.00 7.09
CA PRO A 44 1.03 -0.78 6.51
C PRO A 44 2.07 -0.10 7.40
N LYS A 45 1.98 -0.26 8.73
CA LYS A 45 2.92 0.35 9.67
C LYS A 45 4.32 -0.28 9.62
N LYS A 46 4.45 -1.47 9.05
CA LYS A 46 5.75 -2.14 8.83
C LYS A 46 6.40 -1.75 7.51
N ILE A 47 5.67 -1.07 6.62
CA ILE A 47 6.24 -0.56 5.37
C ILE A 47 7.20 0.58 5.70
N ASN A 48 8.41 0.51 5.17
CA ASN A 48 9.41 1.54 5.40
C ASN A 48 8.89 2.91 4.97
N CYS A 49 9.22 3.95 5.74
CA CYS A 49 8.77 5.32 5.51
C CYS A 49 7.24 5.53 5.45
N PHE A 50 6.42 4.59 5.94
CA PHE A 50 4.95 4.75 5.97
C PHE A 50 4.52 6.03 6.70
N LYS A 51 5.18 6.35 7.82
CA LYS A 51 4.89 7.53 8.63
C LYS A 51 5.07 8.81 7.82
N GLU A 52 6.16 8.94 7.08
CA GLU A 52 6.49 10.10 6.26
C GLU A 52 5.47 10.29 5.12
N ILE A 53 4.98 9.20 4.53
CA ILE A 53 3.92 9.25 3.52
C ILE A 53 2.58 9.69 4.14
N ASP A 54 2.24 9.19 5.33
CA ASP A 54 1.03 9.62 6.06
C ASP A 54 1.11 11.10 6.46
N GLU A 55 2.26 11.54 6.98
CA GLU A 55 2.58 12.94 7.27
C GLU A 55 2.43 13.82 6.03
N LEU A 56 2.99 13.41 4.89
CA LEU A 56 2.90 14.13 3.62
C LEU A 56 1.45 14.29 3.16
N ARG A 57 0.63 13.26 3.32
CA ARG A 57 -0.80 13.32 3.05
C ARG A 57 -1.49 14.32 3.97
N ASN A 58 -1.17 14.32 5.26
CA ASN A 58 -1.77 15.23 6.23
C ASN A 58 -1.38 16.70 5.95
N VAL A 59 -0.10 16.97 5.65
CA VAL A 59 0.39 18.30 5.25
C VAL A 59 -0.30 18.78 3.97
N ASN A 60 -0.43 17.93 2.96
CA ASN A 60 -1.13 18.29 1.72
C ASN A 60 -2.58 18.70 1.97
N ASN A 61 -3.28 17.97 2.84
CA ASN A 61 -4.66 18.29 3.19
C ASN A 61 -4.74 19.61 3.97
N ALA A 62 -3.83 19.84 4.92
CA ALA A 62 -3.75 21.10 5.67
C ALA A 62 -3.50 22.31 4.75
N ILE A 63 -2.60 22.18 3.77
CA ILE A 63 -2.31 23.21 2.77
C ILE A 63 -3.55 23.51 1.91
N LYS A 64 -4.24 22.48 1.39
CA LYS A 64 -5.43 22.64 0.53
C LYS A 64 -6.59 23.34 1.22
N HIS A 65 -6.79 23.05 2.50
CA HIS A 65 -7.90 23.60 3.28
C HIS A 65 -7.48 24.80 4.14
N SER A 66 -6.26 25.33 3.93
CA SER A 66 -5.69 26.47 4.65
C SER A 66 -5.92 26.45 6.18
N SER A 67 -5.96 25.26 6.77
CA SER A 67 -6.32 25.04 8.17
C SER A 67 -5.41 23.98 8.80
N ILE A 68 -4.25 24.43 9.25
CA ILE A 68 -3.35 23.69 10.14
C ILE A 68 -4.10 23.24 11.41
N SER A 69 -5.00 24.10 11.91
CA SER A 69 -5.69 23.94 13.19
C SER A 69 -6.61 22.71 13.29
N ASN A 70 -7.04 22.15 12.16
CA ASN A 70 -7.97 21.01 12.14
C ASN A 70 -7.26 19.66 11.91
N SER A 71 -5.97 19.64 11.59
CA SER A 71 -5.23 18.38 11.41
C SER A 71 -4.65 17.90 12.74
N ARG A 72 -5.16 16.78 13.25
CA ARG A 72 -4.82 16.26 14.59
C ARG A 72 -3.36 15.80 14.74
N ILE A 73 -2.60 15.67 13.64
CA ILE A 73 -1.22 15.18 13.64
C ILE A 73 -0.44 15.95 12.59
N LEU A 74 0.21 17.04 13.01
CA LEU A 74 1.16 17.78 12.19
C LEU A 74 2.57 17.24 12.40
N PRO A 75 3.39 17.16 11.34
CA PRO A 75 4.81 16.93 11.47
C PRO A 75 5.48 18.00 12.35
N ASN A 76 6.65 17.69 12.87
CA ASN A 76 7.37 18.55 13.81
C ASN A 76 7.62 19.96 13.25
N GLU A 77 7.84 20.08 11.94
CA GLU A 77 8.08 21.33 11.22
C GLU A 77 6.89 22.31 11.26
N PHE A 78 5.71 21.82 11.61
CA PHE A 78 4.49 22.64 11.66
C PHE A 78 3.89 22.67 13.08
N LYS A 79 4.57 22.09 14.07
CA LYS A 79 4.10 22.13 15.46
C LYS A 79 4.24 23.54 16.03
N ASN A 80 3.20 23.98 16.74
CA ASN A 80 3.13 25.29 17.40
C ASN A 80 3.16 26.50 16.46
N GLU A 81 3.00 26.26 15.16
CA GLU A 81 3.00 27.30 14.14
C GLU A 81 1.58 27.82 13.91
N SER A 82 1.41 29.14 13.97
CA SER A 82 0.12 29.77 13.69
C SER A 82 -0.23 29.76 12.20
N GLN A 83 0.78 29.63 11.32
CA GLN A 83 0.63 29.67 9.86
C GLN A 83 1.67 28.76 9.19
N ILE A 84 1.36 28.25 7.99
CA ILE A 84 2.32 27.46 7.20
C ILE A 84 3.28 28.44 6.52
N SER A 85 4.53 28.49 6.99
CA SER A 85 5.58 29.25 6.31
C SER A 85 6.17 28.46 5.14
N HIS A 86 6.75 29.17 4.16
CA HIS A 86 7.53 28.55 3.08
C HIS A 86 8.73 27.76 3.62
N GLU A 87 9.36 28.25 4.68
CA GLU A 87 10.52 27.61 5.31
C GLU A 87 10.15 26.24 5.89
N ASN A 88 9.03 26.15 6.61
CA ASN A 88 8.58 24.91 7.23
C ASN A 88 8.19 23.87 6.17
N ILE A 89 7.59 24.33 5.07
CA ILE A 89 7.32 23.49 3.90
C ILE A 89 8.64 22.92 3.33
N LEU A 90 9.64 23.77 3.15
CA LEU A 90 10.93 23.36 2.59
C LEU A 90 11.66 22.37 3.51
N GLN A 91 11.71 22.66 4.81
CA GLN A 91 12.28 21.76 5.82
C GLN A 91 11.61 20.39 5.79
N PHE A 92 10.27 20.37 5.75
CA PHE A 92 9.50 19.14 5.66
C PHE A 92 9.82 18.34 4.40
N TYR A 93 9.78 18.97 3.22
CA TYR A 93 10.08 18.28 1.96
C TYR A 93 11.51 17.75 1.89
N ASN A 94 12.49 18.50 2.40
CA ASN A 94 13.87 18.04 2.48
C ASN A 94 14.00 16.80 3.38
N ARG A 95 13.31 16.76 4.52
CA ARG A 95 13.33 15.58 5.40
C ARG A 95 12.79 14.33 4.71
N ILE A 96 11.73 14.47 3.92
CA ILE A 96 11.03 13.32 3.34
C ILE A 96 11.43 13.00 1.89
N GLU A 97 12.43 13.69 1.34
CA GLU A 97 12.78 13.64 -0.09
C GLU A 97 12.96 12.19 -0.60
N ASN A 98 13.63 11.35 0.18
CA ASN A 98 13.89 9.95 -0.15
C ASN A 98 12.81 8.96 0.32
N SER A 99 11.86 9.42 1.13
CA SER A 99 10.85 8.57 1.74
C SER A 99 9.94 7.91 0.71
N GLY A 100 9.66 8.58 -0.41
CA GLY A 100 8.83 8.05 -1.49
C GLY A 100 9.39 6.76 -2.09
N ASN A 101 10.67 6.78 -2.49
CA ASN A 101 11.32 5.61 -3.09
C ASN A 101 11.46 4.47 -2.08
N ASN A 102 11.85 4.78 -0.85
CA ASN A 102 11.98 3.78 0.22
C ASN A 102 10.64 3.12 0.54
N PHE A 103 9.56 3.90 0.56
CA PHE A 103 8.21 3.40 0.73
C PHE A 103 7.81 2.45 -0.39
N PHE A 104 8.01 2.83 -1.65
CA PHE A 104 7.63 1.98 -2.78
C PHE A 104 8.43 0.68 -2.86
N ASN A 105 9.74 0.74 -2.61
CA ASN A 105 10.57 -0.45 -2.59
C ASN A 105 10.12 -1.41 -1.48
N SER A 106 9.83 -0.89 -0.28
CA SER A 106 9.34 -1.72 0.82
C SER A 106 7.95 -2.29 0.56
N LEU A 107 7.01 -1.48 0.07
CA LEU A 107 5.67 -1.93 -0.30
C LEU A 107 5.74 -3.02 -1.38
N TYR A 108 6.62 -2.85 -2.36
CA TYR A 108 6.83 -3.84 -3.41
C TYR A 108 7.30 -5.19 -2.86
N GLU A 109 8.24 -5.22 -1.92
CA GLU A 109 8.68 -6.48 -1.29
C GLU A 109 7.54 -7.16 -0.54
N PHE A 110 6.72 -6.42 0.22
CA PHE A 110 5.53 -6.99 0.88
C PHE A 110 4.51 -7.58 -0.12
N ILE A 111 4.27 -6.88 -1.24
CA ILE A 111 3.39 -7.39 -2.31
C ILE A 111 3.98 -8.65 -2.94
N LYS A 112 5.29 -8.67 -3.16
CA LYS A 112 5.99 -9.81 -3.75
C LYS A 112 5.93 -11.02 -2.83
N GLU A 113 6.11 -10.85 -1.53
CA GLU A 113 5.88 -11.89 -0.53
C GLU A 113 4.43 -12.39 -0.58
N ASP A 114 3.45 -11.48 -0.55
CA ASP A 114 2.03 -11.84 -0.63
C ASP A 114 1.64 -12.53 -1.95
N ILE A 115 2.34 -12.34 -3.06
CA ILE A 115 1.96 -12.94 -4.35
C ILE A 115 2.75 -14.19 -4.66
N TYR A 116 4.06 -14.18 -4.42
CA TYR A 116 4.96 -15.21 -4.93
C TYR A 116 5.47 -16.17 -3.85
N TYR A 117 5.38 -15.82 -2.56
CA TYR A 117 5.74 -16.74 -1.49
C TYR A 117 4.55 -17.62 -1.10
N PHE A 118 4.74 -18.94 -1.09
CA PHE A 118 3.74 -19.93 -0.68
C PHE A 118 4.30 -20.73 0.49
N ASP A 119 3.89 -20.35 1.70
CA ASP A 119 4.07 -21.17 2.88
C ASP A 119 2.98 -22.26 2.96
N GLU A 120 3.11 -23.15 3.95
CA GLU A 120 2.18 -24.25 4.17
C GLU A 120 0.74 -23.75 4.35
N ASP A 121 0.55 -22.67 5.10
CA ASP A 121 -0.77 -22.07 5.33
C ASP A 121 -1.41 -21.59 4.03
N LYS A 122 -0.67 -20.89 3.18
CA LYS A 122 -1.17 -20.41 1.90
C LYS A 122 -1.40 -21.55 0.90
N ILE A 123 -0.59 -22.60 0.94
CA ILE A 123 -0.83 -23.83 0.17
C ILE A 123 -2.15 -24.45 0.62
N ASN A 124 -2.37 -24.63 1.92
CA ASN A 124 -3.60 -25.19 2.47
C ASN A 124 -4.83 -24.35 2.10
N GLN A 125 -4.72 -23.02 2.15
CA GLN A 125 -5.80 -22.14 1.68
C GLN A 125 -6.14 -22.31 0.19
N GLN A 126 -5.17 -22.65 -0.66
CA GLN A 126 -5.47 -22.99 -2.06
C GLN A 126 -6.12 -24.37 -2.18
N VAL A 127 -5.64 -25.35 -1.42
CA VAL A 127 -6.22 -26.70 -1.37
C VAL A 127 -7.69 -26.62 -0.96
N ASP A 128 -8.01 -25.89 0.11
CA ASP A 128 -9.39 -25.67 0.57
C ASP A 128 -10.30 -25.05 -0.50
N LYS A 129 -9.78 -24.11 -1.29
CA LYS A 129 -10.52 -23.48 -2.39
C LYS A 129 -10.77 -24.47 -3.52
N ILE A 130 -9.77 -25.29 -3.86
CA ILE A 130 -9.86 -26.32 -4.89
C ILE A 130 -10.87 -27.39 -4.45
N GLU A 131 -10.78 -27.90 -3.22
CA GLU A 131 -11.70 -28.92 -2.69
C GLU A 131 -13.16 -28.44 -2.73
N LYS A 132 -13.42 -27.16 -2.43
CA LYS A 132 -14.76 -26.56 -2.48
C LYS A 132 -15.31 -26.36 -3.89
N THR A 133 -14.47 -26.41 -4.93
CA THR A 133 -14.85 -26.01 -6.30
C THR A 133 -14.64 -27.09 -7.36
N MET A 134 -13.85 -28.14 -7.06
CA MET A 134 -13.51 -29.22 -7.99
C MET A 134 -13.97 -30.58 -7.47
N THR A 135 -14.36 -31.47 -8.39
CA THR A 135 -14.50 -32.89 -8.06
C THR A 135 -13.11 -33.54 -7.91
N PRO A 136 -13.00 -34.71 -7.26
CA PRO A 136 -11.73 -35.43 -7.15
C PRO A 136 -11.04 -35.66 -8.50
N GLU A 137 -11.79 -35.99 -9.56
CA GLU A 137 -11.24 -36.22 -10.90
C GLU A 137 -10.65 -34.95 -11.50
N MET A 138 -11.33 -33.81 -11.35
CA MET A 138 -10.85 -32.50 -11.81
C MET A 138 -9.58 -32.07 -11.07
N ALA A 139 -9.53 -32.31 -9.75
CA ALA A 139 -8.36 -31.99 -8.94
C ALA A 139 -7.13 -32.83 -9.35
N ILE A 140 -7.32 -34.12 -9.65
CA ILE A 140 -6.26 -35.00 -10.16
C ILE A 140 -5.75 -34.52 -11.53
N ASP A 141 -6.64 -34.19 -12.47
CA ASP A 141 -6.24 -33.64 -13.77
C ASP A 141 -5.49 -32.31 -13.63
N PHE A 142 -5.96 -31.42 -12.75
CA PHE A 142 -5.30 -30.15 -12.43
C PHE A 142 -3.88 -30.36 -11.90
N ALA A 143 -3.71 -31.26 -10.91
CA ALA A 143 -2.40 -31.59 -10.35
C ALA A 143 -1.45 -32.16 -11.42
N ASN A 144 -1.94 -33.06 -12.27
CA ASN A 144 -1.15 -33.62 -13.38
C ASN A 144 -0.69 -32.55 -14.37
N LYS A 145 -1.58 -31.60 -14.74
CA LYS A 145 -1.23 -30.48 -15.61
C LYS A 145 -0.16 -29.57 -15.00
N ILE A 146 -0.20 -29.35 -13.69
CA ILE A 146 0.87 -28.61 -12.97
C ILE A 146 2.18 -29.40 -13.06
N LEU A 147 2.18 -30.68 -12.68
CA LEU A 147 3.38 -31.52 -12.66
C LEU A 147 4.06 -31.61 -14.05
N LEU A 148 3.28 -31.58 -15.13
CA LEU A 148 3.81 -31.55 -16.50
C LEU A 148 4.51 -30.24 -16.87
N ARG A 149 4.23 -29.11 -16.19
CA ARG A 149 4.87 -27.81 -16.46
C ARG A 149 6.19 -27.62 -15.72
N TYR A 150 6.45 -28.44 -14.70
CA TYR A 150 7.68 -28.43 -13.89
C TYR A 150 8.65 -29.57 -14.25
N LYS A 151 8.27 -30.43 -15.20
CA LYS A 151 9.15 -31.42 -15.85
C LYS A 151 9.70 -30.84 -17.14
#